data_AF-A0A5M9J884-F1
#
_entry.id   AF-A0A5M9J884-F1
#
_cell.length_a   1.000
_cell.length_b   1.000
_cell.length_c   1.000
_cell.angle_alpha   90.00
_cell.angle_beta   90.00
_cell.angle_gamma   90.00
#
_symmetry.space_group_name_H-M   'P 1'
#
loop_
_entity.id
_entity.type
_entity.pdbx_description
1 polymer ?
#
loop_
_entity_poly.entity_id
_entity_poly.type
_entity_poly.pdbx_seq_one_letter_code
_entity_poly.pdbx_strand_id
1 'polypeptide(L)'
;MDVNVGNFSDPEDFPGMAHAVEHLLFMGTKKYPVENAYSQYLSSNSGSSNAYTGATSTNYYFEVAAKSGEDGDSGDANPSPLYGALDRFAQFL
;
A
#
# COMPACT_ATOMS: atom_id res chain seq x y z
N MET A 1 -1.97 1.45 8.04
CA MET A 1 -0.69 1.82 8.68
C MET A 1 -0.68 3.32 8.84
N ASP A 2 -0.30 3.81 10.01
CA ASP A 2 -0.20 5.23 10.28
C ASP A 2 1.24 5.59 10.61
N VAL A 3 1.77 6.59 9.93
CA VAL A 3 3.08 7.18 10.23
C VAL A 3 2.81 8.51 10.92
N ASN A 4 3.33 8.71 12.13
CA ASN A 4 3.14 9.92 12.94
C ASN A 4 3.97 11.13 12.43
N VAL A 5 3.95 11.33 11.11
CA VAL A 5 4.59 12.44 10.39
C VAL A 5 3.62 12.86 9.30
N GLY A 6 3.38 14.17 9.17
CA GLY A 6 2.50 14.73 8.14
C GLY A 6 3.12 15.99 7.55
N ASN A 7 2.32 16.80 6.86
CA ASN A 7 2.84 17.99 6.16
C ASN A 7 3.41 19.08 7.08
N PHE A 8 3.15 19.06 8.39
CA PHE A 8 3.81 19.96 9.35
C PHE A 8 5.31 19.64 9.53
N SER A 9 5.76 18.50 9.03
CA SER A 9 7.18 18.11 9.00
C SER A 9 7.83 18.37 7.64
N ASP A 10 7.12 18.99 6.70
CA ASP A 10 7.71 19.38 5.42
C ASP A 10 8.84 20.40 5.65
N PRO A 11 10.01 20.27 5.00
CA PRO A 11 11.01 21.31 5.00
C PRO A 11 10.45 22.61 4.41
N GLU A 12 10.86 23.77 4.93
CA GLU A 12 10.39 25.07 4.43
C GLU A 12 10.66 25.27 2.94
N ASP A 13 11.79 24.75 2.44
CA ASP A 13 12.18 24.81 1.03
C ASP A 13 11.41 23.81 0.14
N PHE A 14 10.67 22.87 0.73
CA PHE A 14 9.99 21.77 0.02
C PHE A 14 8.57 21.52 0.56
N PRO A 15 7.64 22.48 0.42
CA PRO A 15 6.26 22.28 0.81
C PRO A 15 5.62 21.14 0.00
N GLY A 16 4.89 20.25 0.69
CA GLY A 16 4.22 19.09 0.11
C GLY A 16 5.09 17.84 0.04
N MET A 17 6.27 17.81 0.66
CA MET A 17 7.17 16.65 0.63
C MET A 17 6.52 15.39 1.21
N ALA A 18 5.85 15.47 2.36
CA ALA A 18 5.17 14.33 2.98
C ALA A 18 4.11 13.74 2.04
N HIS A 19 3.32 14.61 1.40
CA HIS A 19 2.32 14.19 0.41
C HIS A 19 2.97 13.61 -0.85
N ALA A 20 4.08 14.19 -1.34
CA ALA A 20 4.81 13.62 -2.47
C ALA A 20 5.34 12.21 -2.16
N VAL A 21 5.90 11.99 -0.97
CA VAL A 21 6.36 10.67 -0.51
C VAL A 21 5.20 9.68 -0.44
N GLU A 22 4.03 10.10 0.04
CA GLU A 22 2.81 9.28 0.04
C GLU A 22 2.50 8.70 -1.34
N HIS A 23 2.52 9.53 -2.39
CA HIS A 23 2.31 9.07 -3.77
C HIS A 23 3.44 8.16 -4.27
N LEU A 24 4.69 8.50 -3.97
CA LEU A 24 5.86 7.77 -4.47
C LEU A 24 5.94 6.33 -3.92
N LEU A 25 5.41 6.05 -2.73
CA LEU A 25 5.36 4.68 -2.21
C LEU A 25 4.49 3.74 -3.08
N PHE A 26 3.54 4.28 -3.84
CA PHE A 26 2.74 3.51 -4.79
C PHE A 26 3.43 3.31 -6.15
N MET A 27 4.61 3.90 -6.39
CA MET A 27 5.34 3.85 -7.66
C MET A 27 6.44 2.77 -7.72
N GLY A 28 6.32 1.75 -6.88
CA GLY A 28 7.22 0.60 -6.85
C GLY A 28 8.26 0.67 -5.74
N THR A 29 8.75 -0.51 -5.36
CA THR A 29 9.70 -0.72 -4.27
C THR A 29 10.85 -1.61 -4.71
N LYS A 30 11.90 -1.74 -3.90
CA LYS A 30 13.04 -2.59 -4.26
C LYS A 30 12.65 -4.05 -4.57
N LYS A 31 11.70 -4.61 -3.80
CA LYS A 31 11.19 -5.98 -4.00
C LYS A 31 10.18 -6.07 -5.14
N TYR A 32 9.39 -5.00 -5.34
CA TYR A 32 8.36 -4.91 -6.38
C TYR A 32 8.58 -3.64 -7.23
N PRO A 33 9.54 -3.64 -8.17
CA PRO A 33 10.02 -2.40 -8.81
C PRO A 33 9.10 -1.88 -9.93
N VAL A 34 8.08 -2.63 -10.32
CA VAL A 34 7.12 -2.18 -11.33
C VAL A 34 6.18 -1.16 -10.69
N GLU A 35 6.05 0.01 -11.31
CA GLU A 35 5.36 1.18 -10.75
C GLU A 35 4.00 0.84 -10.15
N ASN A 36 3.14 0.16 -10.90
CA ASN A 36 1.79 -0.19 -10.49
C ASN A 36 1.64 -1.62 -9.95
N ALA A 37 2.74 -2.26 -9.51
CA ALA A 37 2.70 -3.66 -9.05
C ALA A 37 1.70 -3.90 -7.90
N TYR A 38 1.56 -2.93 -6.99
CA TYR A 38 0.65 -3.06 -5.86
C TYR A 38 -0.80 -2.89 -6.30
N SER A 39 -1.10 -1.83 -7.04
CA SER A 39 -2.45 -1.57 -7.56
C SER A 39 -2.93 -2.70 -8.48
N GLN A 40 -2.06 -3.26 -9.33
CA GLN A 40 -2.38 -4.42 -10.17
C GLN A 40 -2.69 -5.68 -9.37
N TYR A 41 -1.92 -5.93 -8.30
CA TYR A 41 -2.17 -7.08 -7.44
C TYR A 41 -3.53 -6.95 -6.74
N LEU A 42 -3.81 -5.78 -6.15
CA LEU A 42 -5.08 -5.53 -5.47
C LEU A 42 -6.26 -5.66 -6.45
N SER A 43 -6.19 -5.01 -7.61
CA SER A 43 -7.28 -5.06 -8.59
C SER A 43 -7.54 -6.48 -9.13
N SER A 44 -6.49 -7.28 -9.31
CA SER A 44 -6.61 -8.70 -9.72
C SER A 44 -7.22 -9.59 -8.63
N ASN A 45 -7.29 -9.10 -7.38
CA ASN A 45 -7.80 -9.82 -6.22
C ASN A 45 -8.99 -9.10 -5.56
N SER A 46 -9.78 -8.37 -6.36
CA SER A 46 -10.97 -7.65 -5.91
C SER A 46 -10.70 -6.71 -4.73
N GLY A 47 -9.57 -6.02 -4.78
CA GLY A 47 -9.09 -5.09 -3.77
C GLY A 47 -8.80 -3.71 -4.31
N SER A 48 -8.58 -2.77 -3.39
CA SER A 48 -8.22 -1.39 -3.67
C SER A 48 -7.33 -0.84 -2.54
N SER A 49 -6.67 0.29 -2.79
CA SER A 49 -5.85 0.98 -1.79
C SER A 49 -6.02 2.47 -1.90
N ASN A 50 -5.75 3.17 -0.80
CA ASN A 50 -5.66 4.61 -0.78
C ASN A 50 -4.74 5.07 0.37
N ALA A 51 -4.43 6.37 0.38
CA ALA A 51 -3.67 7.01 1.43
C ALA A 51 -4.11 8.48 1.58
N TYR A 52 -3.69 9.11 2.66
CA TYR A 52 -3.78 10.56 2.83
C TYR A 52 -2.70 11.09 3.78
N THR A 53 -2.26 12.32 3.52
CA THR A 53 -1.34 13.08 4.36
C THR A 53 -2.10 14.20 5.07
N GLY A 54 -2.19 14.10 6.39
CA GLY A 54 -2.71 15.13 7.27
C GLY A 54 -1.61 16.01 7.85
N ALA A 55 -1.97 16.80 8.87
CA ALA A 55 -1.07 17.73 9.54
C ALA A 55 0.16 17.04 10.15
N THR A 56 -0.09 15.98 10.93
CA THR A 56 0.92 15.29 11.74
C THR A 56 0.94 13.79 11.51
N SER A 57 0.26 13.31 10.47
CA SER A 57 0.15 11.89 10.18
C SER A 57 -0.06 11.66 8.69
N THR A 58 0.50 10.56 8.18
CA THR A 58 0.23 10.02 6.85
C THR A 58 -0.27 8.59 7.01
N ASN A 59 -1.46 8.32 6.48
CA ASN A 59 -2.14 7.04 6.63
C ASN A 59 -2.19 6.30 5.29
N TYR A 60 -1.90 5.00 5.32
CA TYR A 60 -1.99 4.10 4.17
C TYR A 60 -2.88 2.92 4.51
N TYR A 61 -3.76 2.55 3.60
CA TYR A 61 -4.66 1.42 3.80
C TYR A 61 -5.03 0.73 2.50
N PHE A 62 -5.48 -0.51 2.63
CA PHE A 62 -5.94 -1.32 1.51
C PHE A 62 -7.03 -2.28 1.96
N GLU A 63 -7.76 -2.77 0.98
CA GLU A 63 -8.71 -3.87 1.08
C GLU A 63 -8.41 -4.89 -0.02
N VAL A 64 -8.74 -6.15 0.23
CA VAL A 64 -8.57 -7.25 -0.74
C VAL A 64 -9.55 -8.37 -0.40
N ALA A 65 -9.87 -9.22 -1.38
CA ALA A 65 -10.70 -10.38 -1.14
C ALA A 65 -10.14 -11.27 -0.03
N ALA A 66 -11.04 -11.74 0.85
CA ALA A 66 -10.67 -12.64 1.94
C ALA A 66 -10.30 -14.07 1.45
N LYS A 67 -10.80 -14.48 0.28
CA LYS A 67 -10.61 -15.81 -0.29
C LYS A 67 -10.20 -15.75 -1.75
N SER A 68 -9.46 -16.77 -2.18
CA SER A 68 -9.04 -16.99 -3.56
C SER A 68 -10.20 -17.63 -4.37
N GLY A 69 -11.12 -16.83 -4.91
CA GLY A 69 -12.20 -17.31 -5.79
C GLY A 69 -13.32 -18.14 -5.11
N GLU A 70 -14.20 -18.74 -5.92
CA GLU A 70 -15.42 -19.45 -5.46
C GLU A 70 -15.12 -20.81 -4.80
N ASP A 71 -14.00 -21.47 -5.12
CA ASP A 71 -13.65 -22.83 -4.65
C ASP A 71 -12.85 -22.87 -3.32
N GLY A 72 -12.59 -21.72 -2.72
CA GLY A 72 -12.70 -21.53 -1.26
C GLY A 72 -11.72 -22.21 -0.28
N ASP A 73 -10.71 -22.99 -0.69
CA ASP A 73 -9.70 -23.51 0.25
C ASP A 73 -8.40 -22.69 0.24
N SER A 74 -8.15 -21.98 1.34
CA SER A 74 -6.90 -21.27 1.57
C SER A 74 -5.94 -22.22 2.30
N GLY A 75 -4.99 -22.78 1.56
CA GLY A 75 -3.96 -23.68 2.10
C GLY A 75 -2.55 -23.22 1.70
N ASP A 76 -1.52 -23.95 2.16
CA ASP A 76 -0.11 -23.60 1.89
C ASP A 76 0.22 -23.49 0.40
N ALA A 77 -0.52 -24.18 -0.46
CA ALA A 77 -0.37 -24.15 -1.92
C ALA A 77 -1.15 -23.01 -2.61
N ASN A 78 -2.10 -22.38 -1.94
CA ASN A 78 -2.91 -21.26 -2.45
C ASN A 78 -3.17 -20.25 -1.32
N PRO A 79 -2.15 -19.46 -0.94
CA PRO A 79 -2.28 -18.50 0.14
C PRO A 79 -3.35 -17.46 -0.18
N SER A 80 -4.04 -16.99 0.85
CA SER A 80 -5.08 -15.98 0.67
C SER A 80 -4.51 -14.72 -0.01
N PRO A 81 -5.33 -13.96 -0.77
CA PRO A 81 -4.89 -12.73 -1.39
C PRO A 81 -4.29 -11.73 -0.40
N LEU A 82 -4.73 -11.79 0.86
CA LEU A 82 -4.20 -10.99 1.96
C LEU A 82 -2.69 -11.16 2.14
N TYR A 83 -2.15 -12.37 1.99
CA TYR A 83 -0.72 -12.60 2.17
C TYR A 83 0.11 -11.81 1.14
N GLY A 84 -0.23 -11.92 -0.15
CA GLY A 84 0.48 -11.19 -1.19
C GLY A 84 0.22 -9.68 -1.17
N ALA A 85 -0.92 -9.24 -0.62
CA ALA A 85 -1.19 -7.82 -0.37
C ALA A 85 -0.31 -7.28 0.76
N LEU A 86 -0.23 -8.00 1.88
CA LEU A 86 0.61 -7.65 3.04
C LEU A 86 2.09 -7.66 2.69
N ASP A 87 2.56 -8.63 1.90
CA ASP A 87 3.97 -8.68 1.51
C ASP A 87 4.42 -7.47 0.66
N ARG A 88 3.50 -6.95 -0.18
CA ARG A 88 3.71 -5.70 -0.93
C ARG A 88 3.60 -4.48 -0.03
N PHE A 89 2.57 -4.42 0.81
CA PHE A 89 2.33 -3.31 1.73
C PHE A 89 3.46 -3.15 2.76
N ALA A 90 4.08 -4.25 3.19
CA ALA A 90 5.23 -4.23 4.10
C ALA A 90 6.48 -3.58 3.50
N GLN A 91 6.53 -3.35 2.18
CA GLN A 91 7.63 -2.63 1.53
C GLN A 91 7.51 -1.10 1.64
N PHE A 92 6.43 -0.58 2.24
CA PHE A 92 6.24 0.86 2.48
C PHE A 92 6.98 1.34 3.75
N LEU A 93 7.67 0.42 4.45
CA LEU A 93 8.47 0.65 5.66
C LEU A 93 9.93 0.95 5.35
#